data_AF-A0AAD7JKL6-F1
#
_entry.id   AF-A0AAD7JKL6-F1
#
_cell.length_a   1.000
_cell.length_b   1.000
_cell.length_c   1.000
_cell.angle_alpha   90.00
_cell.angle_beta   90.00
_cell.angle_gamma   90.00
#
_symmetry.space_group_name_H-M   'P 1'
#
loop_
_entity.id
_entity.type
_entity.pdbx_description
1 polymer ?
#
loop_
_entity_poly.entity_id
_entity_poly.type
_entity_poly.pdbx_seq_one_letter_code
_entity_poly.pdbx_strand_id
1 'polypeptide(L)'
;MRLVSLLAGALALFSCASAFVNPPIYEDLADVDLRRYNDTYYLSTSTMHFSPGAPILRSFDLVNWQYIGHSVPQLAQFGTGYTLPPGQNAYIEGVWASWLIFVPAQNKWFWGGCINFFQTHIFSSAGPDPTSAWTQISVINACYYDSGAFMDDDGTVYVSFKDLGTNTFQ
;
A
#
# COMPACT_ATOMS: atom_id res chain seq x y z
N MET A 1 71.23 15.14 0.64
CA MET A 1 70.39 15.24 -0.58
C MET A 1 69.02 14.67 -0.24
N ARG A 2 68.03 15.57 -0.12
CA ARG A 2 66.55 15.44 -0.11
C ARG A 2 65.86 14.34 0.71
N LEU A 3 65.13 14.80 1.74
CA LEU A 3 63.90 14.20 2.28
C LEU A 3 62.87 13.99 1.15
N VAL A 4 62.08 12.90 1.22
CA VAL A 4 60.67 12.92 0.79
C VAL A 4 59.86 12.00 1.72
N SER A 5 59.10 12.64 2.61
CA SER A 5 58.03 12.02 3.39
C SER A 5 56.82 11.81 2.47
N LEU A 6 56.33 10.59 2.31
CA LEU A 6 55.05 10.33 1.64
C LEU A 6 53.92 10.42 2.66
N LEU A 7 53.24 11.57 2.71
CA LEU A 7 51.88 11.64 3.22
C LEU A 7 50.93 11.12 2.14
N ALA A 8 50.35 9.95 2.35
CA ALA A 8 49.19 9.50 1.59
C ALA A 8 47.95 10.22 2.15
N GLY A 9 47.50 11.27 1.47
CA GLY A 9 46.23 11.93 1.76
C GLY A 9 45.07 11.03 1.35
N ALA A 10 44.24 10.64 2.31
CA ALA A 10 42.97 9.98 2.04
C ALA A 10 42.01 10.99 1.39
N LEU A 11 41.68 10.78 0.11
CA LEU A 11 40.66 11.54 -0.58
C LEU A 11 39.29 11.02 -0.13
N ALA A 12 38.67 11.71 0.83
CA ALA A 12 37.27 11.46 1.15
C ALA A 12 36.40 11.95 -0.02
N LEU A 13 35.94 11.01 -0.84
CA LEU A 13 34.90 11.27 -1.83
C LEU A 13 33.59 11.51 -1.07
N PHE A 14 33.30 12.77 -0.79
CA PHE A 14 31.95 13.19 -0.44
C PHE A 14 31.09 13.06 -1.70
N SER A 15 30.33 11.98 -1.79
CA SER A 15 29.17 11.93 -2.68
C SER A 15 28.22 13.03 -2.22
N CYS A 16 28.04 14.08 -3.01
CA CYS A 16 26.86 14.93 -2.86
C CYS A 16 25.66 14.02 -3.03
N ALA A 17 24.84 13.87 -1.98
CA ALA A 17 23.56 13.20 -2.10
C ALA A 17 22.82 13.84 -3.28
N SER A 18 22.61 13.06 -4.34
CA SER A 18 21.71 13.47 -5.42
C SER A 18 20.38 13.80 -4.76
N ALA A 19 19.92 15.05 -4.87
CA ALA A 19 18.57 15.38 -4.44
C ALA A 19 17.60 14.48 -5.23
N PHE A 20 16.65 13.84 -4.55
CA PHE A 20 15.59 13.10 -5.25
C PHE A 20 14.70 14.10 -5.99
N VAL A 21 14.11 13.67 -7.10
CA VAL A 21 13.21 14.49 -7.91
C VAL A 21 11.81 13.92 -7.81
N ASN A 22 10.82 14.79 -7.63
CA ASN A 22 9.42 14.40 -7.64
C ASN A 22 8.86 14.30 -9.07
N PRO A 23 7.93 13.35 -9.32
CA PRO A 23 7.50 12.30 -8.38
C PRO A 23 8.58 11.20 -8.26
N PRO A 24 8.77 10.59 -7.07
CA PRO A 24 9.76 9.52 -6.88
C PRO A 24 9.41 8.26 -7.68
N ILE A 25 8.11 8.08 -7.99
CA ILE A 25 7.58 7.04 -8.86
C ILE A 25 6.76 7.76 -9.93
N TYR A 26 7.18 7.68 -11.19
CA TYR A 26 6.46 8.31 -12.30
C TYR A 26 5.48 7.33 -12.95
N GLU A 27 4.55 6.81 -12.15
CA GLU A 27 3.53 5.82 -12.53
C GLU A 27 2.16 6.21 -11.95
N ASP A 28 1.10 5.52 -12.38
CA ASP A 28 -0.29 5.77 -11.92
C ASP A 28 -0.55 5.06 -10.58
N LEU A 29 -0.05 5.67 -9.51
CA LEU A 29 -0.17 5.20 -8.14
C LEU A 29 -0.94 6.24 -7.30
N ALA A 30 -2.27 6.14 -7.34
CA ALA A 30 -3.17 7.02 -6.59
C ALA A 30 -3.40 6.53 -5.14
N ASP A 31 -3.89 7.44 -4.29
CA ASP A 31 -4.34 7.13 -2.92
C ASP A 31 -3.31 6.36 -2.07
N VAL A 32 -2.07 6.86 -2.06
CA VAL A 32 -0.92 6.21 -1.41
C VAL A 32 -1.08 6.17 0.12
N ASP A 33 -1.16 4.98 0.71
CA ASP A 33 -0.97 4.74 2.14
C ASP A 33 0.46 4.26 2.39
N LEU A 34 1.27 5.11 3.04
CA LEU A 34 2.69 4.88 3.31
C LEU A 34 2.88 4.40 4.76
N ARG A 35 3.60 3.28 4.93
CA ARG A 35 3.92 2.67 6.22
C ARG A 35 5.41 2.44 6.36
N ARG A 36 5.89 2.54 7.59
CA ARG A 36 7.25 2.10 7.96
C ARG A 36 7.14 0.98 8.97
N TYR A 37 7.89 -0.09 8.74
CA TYR A 37 8.11 -1.14 9.72
C TYR A 37 9.60 -1.46 9.76
N ASN A 38 10.22 -1.28 10.93
CA ASN A 38 11.68 -1.29 11.11
C ASN A 38 12.37 -0.32 10.12
N ASP A 39 13.32 -0.83 9.33
CA ASP A 39 14.11 -0.06 8.36
C ASP A 39 13.56 -0.16 6.93
N THR A 40 12.27 -0.46 6.79
CA THR A 40 11.63 -0.66 5.50
C THR A 40 10.34 0.15 5.41
N TYR A 41 10.17 0.79 4.26
CA TYR A 41 8.96 1.51 3.88
C TYR A 41 8.13 0.64 2.95
N TYR A 42 6.83 0.64 3.16
CA TYR A 42 5.85 -0.04 2.35
C TYR A 42 4.78 0.96 1.95
N LEU A 43 4.26 0.85 0.73
CA LEU A 43 3.08 1.60 0.35
C LEU A 43 2.05 0.70 -0.32
N SER A 44 0.77 1.06 -0.18
CA SER A 44 -0.32 0.51 -0.96
C SER A 44 -1.08 1.63 -1.66
N THR A 45 -1.76 1.31 -2.76
CA THR A 45 -2.38 2.29 -3.66
C THR A 45 -3.72 1.77 -4.20
N SER A 46 -4.59 2.68 -4.62
CA SER A 46 -5.82 2.30 -5.31
C SER A 46 -5.50 1.80 -6.72
N THR A 47 -6.36 0.91 -7.23
CA THR A 47 -6.18 0.29 -8.56
C THR A 47 -7.48 0.17 -9.33
N MET A 48 -8.58 0.64 -8.75
CA MET A 48 -9.89 0.51 -9.36
C MET A 48 -10.10 -0.95 -9.81
N HIS A 49 -10.26 -1.18 -11.11
CA HIS A 49 -10.71 -2.45 -11.68
C HIS A 49 -9.59 -3.41 -12.08
N PHE A 50 -8.33 -3.04 -11.84
CA PHE A 50 -7.21 -3.95 -12.10
C PHE A 50 -7.24 -5.13 -11.12
N SER A 51 -6.96 -6.31 -11.65
CA SER A 51 -6.89 -7.56 -10.89
C SER A 51 -5.58 -8.27 -11.22
N PRO A 52 -4.73 -8.61 -10.22
CA PRO A 52 -4.89 -8.35 -8.79
C PRO A 52 -4.90 -6.85 -8.44
N GLY A 53 -5.53 -6.50 -7.32
CA GLY A 53 -5.71 -5.11 -6.86
C GLY A 53 -4.87 -4.78 -5.63
N ALA A 54 -4.83 -3.50 -5.24
CA ALA A 54 -4.08 -2.98 -4.09
C ALA A 54 -2.60 -3.43 -4.10
N PRO A 55 -1.77 -2.97 -5.05
CA PRO A 55 -0.37 -3.34 -5.10
C PRO A 55 0.33 -2.87 -3.83
N ILE A 56 1.38 -3.61 -3.46
CA ILE A 56 2.27 -3.29 -2.35
C ILE A 56 3.64 -3.03 -2.95
N LEU A 57 4.20 -1.85 -2.68
CA LEU A 57 5.57 -1.52 -3.03
C LEU A 57 6.42 -1.42 -1.77
N ARG A 58 7.72 -1.68 -1.91
CA ARG A 58 8.71 -1.59 -0.84
C ARG A 58 9.85 -0.66 -1.22
N SER A 59 10.34 0.11 -0.26
CA SER A 59 11.56 0.91 -0.37
C SER A 59 12.38 0.86 0.92
N PHE A 60 13.69 1.09 0.80
CA PHE A 60 14.61 1.25 1.94
C PHE A 60 15.08 2.69 2.12
N ASP A 61 14.75 3.58 1.18
CA ASP A 61 15.27 4.96 1.13
C ASP A 61 14.22 6.01 0.72
N LEU A 62 12.94 5.60 0.57
CA LEU A 62 11.81 6.41 0.08
C LEU A 62 11.91 6.88 -1.38
N VAL A 63 12.97 6.52 -2.10
CA VAL A 63 13.23 6.98 -3.48
C VAL A 63 13.12 5.81 -4.46
N ASN A 64 13.76 4.68 -4.15
CA ASN A 64 13.77 3.50 -4.99
C ASN A 64 12.72 2.51 -4.50
N TRP A 65 11.74 2.20 -5.36
CA TRP A 65 10.59 1.38 -5.02
C TRP A 65 10.54 0.11 -5.86
N GLN A 66 10.12 -0.99 -5.23
CA GLN A 66 9.93 -2.29 -5.87
C GLN A 66 8.51 -2.79 -5.61
N TYR A 67 7.80 -3.22 -6.66
CA TYR A 67 6.57 -3.99 -6.52
C TYR A 67 6.86 -5.35 -5.88
N ILE A 68 6.16 -5.67 -4.80
CA ILE A 68 6.39 -6.90 -4.04
C ILE A 68 5.15 -7.80 -3.90
N GLY A 69 3.96 -7.32 -4.26
CA GLY A 69 2.74 -8.13 -4.20
C GLY A 69 1.46 -7.30 -4.30
N HIS A 70 0.34 -7.93 -3.96
CA HIS A 70 -0.99 -7.35 -3.97
C HIS A 70 -1.78 -7.84 -2.76
N SER A 71 -2.45 -6.93 -2.05
CA SER A 71 -3.29 -7.28 -0.91
C SER A 71 -4.64 -7.89 -1.32
N VAL A 72 -5.12 -7.59 -2.53
CA VAL A 72 -6.37 -8.13 -3.09
C VAL A 72 -6.04 -9.07 -4.26
N PRO A 73 -6.05 -10.40 -4.06
CA PRO A 73 -5.56 -11.35 -5.07
C PRO A 73 -6.38 -11.39 -6.36
N GLN A 74 -7.68 -11.14 -6.30
CA GLN A 74 -8.56 -11.13 -7.47
C GLN A 74 -9.81 -10.29 -7.22
N LEU A 75 -10.33 -9.67 -8.29
CA LEU A 75 -11.58 -8.90 -8.21
C LEU A 75 -12.82 -9.67 -8.71
N ALA A 76 -12.65 -10.83 -9.34
CA ALA A 76 -13.75 -11.62 -9.93
C ALA A 76 -14.89 -11.96 -8.96
N GLN A 77 -14.62 -11.96 -7.65
CA GLN A 77 -15.60 -12.23 -6.60
C GLN A 77 -16.48 -11.01 -6.23
N PHE A 78 -16.14 -9.80 -6.69
CA PHE A 78 -16.83 -8.55 -6.33
C PHE A 78 -17.85 -8.08 -7.37
N GLY A 79 -18.07 -8.87 -8.42
CA GLY A 79 -19.04 -8.56 -9.46
C GLY A 79 -18.69 -9.19 -10.80
N THR A 80 -19.70 -9.43 -11.62
CA THR A 80 -19.52 -10.00 -12.97
C THR A 80 -18.80 -9.04 -13.91
N GLY A 81 -18.81 -7.72 -13.64
CA GLY A 81 -18.04 -6.74 -14.41
C GLY A 81 -16.53 -7.02 -14.46
N TYR A 82 -15.98 -7.72 -13.46
CA TYR A 82 -14.56 -8.08 -13.39
C TYR A 82 -14.16 -9.28 -14.24
N THR A 83 -15.13 -10.04 -14.77
CA THR A 83 -14.89 -11.14 -15.71
C THR A 83 -15.24 -10.76 -17.16
N LEU A 84 -15.64 -9.50 -17.39
CA LEU A 84 -15.94 -8.90 -18.69
C LEU A 84 -16.89 -9.72 -19.58
N PRO A 85 -18.04 -10.22 -19.08
CA PRO A 85 -19.04 -10.83 -19.95
C PRO A 85 -19.61 -9.78 -20.93
N PRO A 86 -20.22 -10.22 -22.05
CA PRO A 86 -20.75 -9.29 -23.05
C PRO A 86 -21.69 -8.24 -22.45
N GLY A 87 -21.37 -6.96 -22.68
CA GLY A 87 -22.18 -5.82 -22.23
C GLY A 87 -21.94 -5.37 -20.78
N GLN A 88 -20.98 -5.94 -20.05
CA GLN A 88 -20.64 -5.53 -18.69
C GLN A 88 -19.17 -5.10 -18.58
N ASN A 89 -18.89 -4.21 -17.64
CA ASN A 89 -17.55 -3.77 -17.27
C ASN A 89 -17.56 -3.33 -15.80
N ALA A 90 -16.38 -3.04 -15.26
CA ALA A 90 -16.22 -2.46 -13.94
C ALA A 90 -15.27 -1.24 -14.00
N TYR A 91 -15.18 -0.55 -15.13
CA TYR A 91 -14.28 0.61 -15.26
C TYR A 91 -14.58 1.62 -14.17
N ILE A 92 -13.54 2.24 -13.60
CA ILE A 92 -13.58 3.16 -12.45
C ILE A 92 -14.29 2.62 -11.18
N GLU A 93 -14.61 1.34 -11.14
CA GLU A 93 -15.04 0.62 -9.93
C GLU A 93 -13.85 -0.17 -9.35
N GLY A 94 -14.05 -0.89 -8.25
CA GLY A 94 -13.05 -1.82 -7.71
C GLY A 94 -12.36 -1.30 -6.48
N VAL A 95 -11.04 -1.36 -6.41
CA VAL A 95 -10.23 -0.99 -5.23
C VAL A 95 -10.04 0.52 -5.16
N TRP A 96 -10.69 1.15 -4.17
CA TRP A 96 -10.57 2.59 -3.85
C TRP A 96 -9.44 2.85 -2.85
N ALA A 97 -9.30 4.11 -2.42
CA ALA A 97 -8.41 4.51 -1.32
C ALA A 97 -8.53 3.54 -0.13
N SER A 98 -7.37 3.13 0.39
CA SER A 98 -7.25 2.02 1.32
C SER A 98 -6.09 2.25 2.28
N TRP A 99 -5.99 1.41 3.30
CA TRP A 99 -4.92 1.43 4.28
C TRP A 99 -4.23 0.07 4.36
N LEU A 100 -2.94 0.10 4.69
CA LEU A 100 -2.11 -1.06 4.98
C LEU A 100 -1.57 -0.91 6.41
N ILE A 101 -1.54 -1.94 7.24
CA ILE A 101 -0.97 -1.83 8.58
C ILE A 101 -0.37 -3.16 9.05
N PHE A 102 0.82 -3.10 9.65
CA PHE A 102 1.39 -4.25 10.33
C PHE A 102 0.94 -4.24 11.79
N VAL A 103 0.45 -5.38 12.29
CA VAL A 103 0.00 -5.54 13.68
C VAL A 103 0.97 -6.51 14.39
N PRO A 104 1.92 -6.02 15.21
CA PRO A 104 2.96 -6.84 15.83
C PRO A 104 2.42 -7.98 16.69
N ALA A 105 1.35 -7.74 17.45
CA ALA A 105 0.72 -8.75 18.29
C ALA A 105 0.18 -9.95 17.49
N GLN A 106 -0.13 -9.75 16.21
CA GLN A 106 -0.60 -10.79 15.30
C GLN A 106 0.48 -11.27 14.32
N ASN A 107 1.62 -10.58 14.29
CA ASN A 107 2.75 -10.82 13.38
C ASN A 107 2.32 -10.89 11.90
N LYS A 108 1.43 -9.99 11.49
CA LYS A 108 0.79 -9.97 10.17
C LYS A 108 0.52 -8.56 9.68
N TRP A 109 0.40 -8.43 8.36
CA TRP A 109 -0.13 -7.26 7.70
C TRP A 109 -1.64 -7.40 7.49
N PHE A 110 -2.30 -6.25 7.51
CA PHE A 110 -3.72 -6.08 7.23
C PHE A 110 -3.87 -4.99 6.19
N TRP A 111 -4.81 -5.20 5.28
CA TRP A 111 -5.22 -4.21 4.30
C TRP A 111 -6.72 -4.03 4.43
N GLY A 112 -7.21 -2.81 4.32
CA GLY A 112 -8.63 -2.55 4.26
C GLY A 112 -8.98 -1.33 3.42
N GLY A 113 -10.11 -1.42 2.73
CA GLY A 113 -10.60 -0.38 1.85
C GLY A 113 -11.94 -0.76 1.25
N CYS A 114 -12.61 0.22 0.64
CA CYS A 114 -13.84 -0.07 -0.09
C CYS A 114 -13.53 -0.79 -1.39
N ILE A 115 -14.34 -1.81 -1.68
CA ILE A 115 -14.45 -2.36 -3.03
C ILE A 115 -15.88 -2.11 -3.51
N ASN A 116 -16.01 -1.39 -4.63
CA ASN A 116 -17.30 -1.01 -5.23
C ASN A 116 -18.22 -0.10 -4.40
N PHE A 117 -17.74 0.87 -3.61
CA PHE A 117 -18.57 1.82 -2.81
C PHE A 117 -19.59 1.23 -1.80
N PHE A 118 -19.81 -0.08 -1.75
CA PHE A 118 -20.86 -0.68 -0.94
C PHE A 118 -20.33 -1.24 0.38
N GLN A 119 -19.14 -1.83 0.35
CA GLN A 119 -18.59 -2.61 1.47
C GLN A 119 -17.10 -2.35 1.65
N THR A 120 -16.67 -2.42 2.89
CA THR A 120 -15.24 -2.38 3.25
C THR A 120 -14.77 -3.82 3.43
N HIS A 121 -13.71 -4.18 2.71
CA HIS A 121 -13.12 -5.51 2.76
C HIS A 121 -11.84 -5.44 3.56
N ILE A 122 -11.59 -6.44 4.39
CA ILE A 122 -10.35 -6.55 5.17
C ILE A 122 -9.65 -7.83 4.75
N PHE A 123 -8.40 -7.69 4.33
CA PHE A 123 -7.50 -8.78 3.97
C PHE A 123 -6.34 -8.86 4.97
N SER A 124 -5.80 -10.06 5.15
CA SER A 124 -4.60 -10.27 5.98
C SER A 124 -3.60 -11.17 5.27
N SER A 125 -2.32 -10.86 5.45
CA SER A 125 -1.21 -11.70 4.99
C SER A 125 -1.12 -12.99 5.81
N ALA A 126 -0.58 -14.04 5.20
CA ALA A 126 -0.38 -15.33 5.88
C ALA A 126 0.67 -15.25 7.00
N GLY A 127 1.64 -14.33 6.87
CA GLY A 127 2.69 -14.11 7.87
C GLY A 127 3.20 -12.66 7.90
N PRO A 128 4.37 -12.42 8.50
CA PRO A 128 4.89 -11.07 8.70
C PRO A 128 5.49 -10.43 7.45
N ASP A 129 5.71 -11.23 6.41
CA ASP A 129 6.18 -10.76 5.10
C ASP A 129 4.96 -10.42 4.23
N PRO A 130 4.82 -9.16 3.75
CA PRO A 130 3.70 -8.76 2.92
C PRO A 130 3.71 -9.39 1.51
N THR A 131 4.78 -10.10 1.12
CA THR A 131 4.83 -10.97 -0.08
C THR A 131 4.10 -12.30 0.10
N SER A 132 3.76 -12.66 1.34
CA SER A 132 3.00 -13.88 1.62
C SER A 132 1.56 -13.81 1.09
N ALA A 133 0.89 -14.95 0.98
CA ALA A 133 -0.47 -15.02 0.47
C ALA A 133 -1.44 -14.16 1.31
N TRP A 134 -2.39 -13.51 0.64
CA TRP A 134 -3.40 -12.67 1.26
C TRP A 134 -4.78 -13.32 1.18
N THR A 135 -5.55 -13.23 2.27
CA THR A 135 -6.90 -13.79 2.37
C THR A 135 -7.86 -12.76 2.96
N GLN A 136 -9.08 -12.68 2.44
CA GLN A 136 -10.13 -11.85 3.03
C GLN A 136 -10.57 -12.44 4.37
N ILE A 137 -10.51 -11.65 5.43
CA ILE A 137 -10.84 -12.08 6.80
C ILE A 137 -12.12 -11.47 7.34
N SER A 138 -12.58 -10.35 6.77
CA SER A 138 -13.79 -9.68 7.21
C SER A 138 -14.38 -8.81 6.11
N VAL A 139 -15.69 -8.55 6.24
CA VAL A 139 -16.44 -7.58 5.43
C VAL A 139 -17.26 -6.74 6.38
N ILE A 140 -17.15 -5.43 6.26
CA ILE A 140 -18.02 -4.47 6.95
C ILE A 140 -19.08 -4.04 5.94
N ASN A 141 -20.36 -4.15 6.34
CA ASN A 141 -21.50 -3.82 5.48
C ASN A 141 -21.76 -2.29 5.42
N ALA A 142 -20.68 -1.54 5.18
CA ALA A 142 -20.65 -0.12 4.91
C ALA A 142 -19.32 0.19 4.20
N CYS A 143 -19.31 1.14 3.27
CA CYS A 143 -18.07 1.66 2.71
C CYS A 143 -17.49 2.73 3.64
N TYR A 144 -16.34 2.40 4.23
CA TYR A 144 -15.48 3.32 4.95
C TYR A 144 -14.61 4.04 3.92
N TYR A 145 -15.25 4.98 3.23
CA TYR A 145 -14.66 5.74 2.14
C TYR A 145 -13.48 6.58 2.63
N ASP A 146 -12.41 6.61 1.84
CA ASP A 146 -11.14 7.28 2.16
C ASP A 146 -10.67 7.01 3.60
N SER A 147 -10.69 5.72 3.98
CA SER A 147 -10.36 5.32 5.34
C SER A 147 -8.86 5.18 5.58
N GLY A 148 -8.45 5.37 6.85
CA GLY A 148 -7.09 5.20 7.31
C GLY A 148 -7.04 4.43 8.62
N ALA A 149 -6.11 3.49 8.74
CA ALA A 149 -5.86 2.74 9.98
C ALA A 149 -4.74 3.37 10.82
N PHE A 150 -4.98 3.50 12.12
CA PHE A 150 -4.03 3.92 13.15
C PHE A 150 -3.99 2.86 14.24
N MET A 151 -2.81 2.57 14.78
CA MET A 151 -2.65 1.67 15.93
C MET A 151 -2.17 2.49 17.12
N ASP A 152 -2.94 2.45 18.20
CA ASP A 152 -2.62 3.12 19.46
C ASP A 152 -1.56 2.35 20.25
N ASP A 153 -1.03 2.97 21.30
CA ASP A 153 0.07 2.44 22.12
C ASP A 153 -0.29 1.13 22.85
N ASP A 154 -1.59 0.89 23.07
CA ASP A 154 -2.11 -0.35 23.67
C ASP A 154 -2.25 -1.51 22.64
N GLY A 155 -1.94 -1.24 21.37
CA GLY A 155 -2.07 -2.18 20.26
C GLY A 155 -3.46 -2.23 19.62
N THR A 156 -4.40 -1.39 20.07
CA THR A 156 -5.73 -1.28 19.46
C THR A 156 -5.63 -0.60 18.11
N VAL A 157 -6.23 -1.22 17.09
CA VAL A 157 -6.32 -0.63 15.74
C VAL A 157 -7.64 0.11 15.60
N TYR A 158 -7.55 1.41 15.29
CA TYR A 158 -8.65 2.28 14.97
C TYR A 158 -8.67 2.58 13.47
N VAL A 159 -9.87 2.73 12.91
CA VAL A 159 -10.06 3.14 11.51
C VAL A 159 -10.87 4.43 11.51
N SER A 160 -10.29 5.50 10.97
CA SER A 160 -11.01 6.72 10.63
C SER A 160 -11.52 6.61 9.19
N PHE A 161 -12.69 7.18 8.92
CA PHE A 161 -13.28 7.14 7.59
C PHE A 161 -14.23 8.32 7.39
N LYS A 162 -14.48 8.64 6.12
CA LYS A 162 -15.53 9.60 5.75
C LYS A 162 -16.87 8.87 5.72
N ASP A 163 -17.77 9.26 6.60
CA ASP A 163 -19.17 8.84 6.50
C ASP A 163 -19.80 9.51 5.28
N LEU A 164 -20.25 8.70 4.34
CA LEU A 164 -20.92 9.15 3.13
C LEU A 164 -22.41 9.50 3.39
N GLY A 165 -22.96 9.13 4.55
CA GLY A 165 -24.38 9.22 4.86
C GLY A 165 -25.22 8.22 4.05
N THR A 166 -26.51 8.13 4.34
CA THR A 166 -27.41 7.11 3.74
C THR A 166 -27.84 7.39 2.29
N ASN A 167 -27.39 8.48 1.65
CA ASN A 167 -28.01 9.01 0.42
C ASN A 167 -27.06 9.40 -0.72
N THR A 168 -25.77 9.08 -0.68
CA THR A 168 -24.81 9.67 -1.65
C THR A 168 -24.54 8.86 -2.90
N PHE A 169 -24.92 7.58 -2.98
CA PHE A 169 -24.71 6.76 -4.18
C PHE A 169 -25.84 5.73 -4.34
N GLN A 170 -27.00 6.16 -4.85
CA GLN A 170 -27.99 5.30 -5.52
C GLN A 170 -27.91 5.50 -7.03
#